data_AF-A0A6V8NK99-F1
#
_entry.id   AF-A0A6V8NK99-F1
#
_cell.length_a   1.000
_cell.length_b   1.000
_cell.length_c   1.000
_cell.angle_alpha   90.00
_cell.angle_beta   90.00
_cell.angle_gamma   90.00
#
_symmetry.space_group_name_H-M   'P 1'
#
loop_
_entity.id
_entity.type
_entity.pdbx_description
1 polymer ?
#
loop_
_entity_poly.entity_id
_entity_poly.type
_entity_poly.pdbx_seq_one_letter_code
_entity_poly.pdbx_strand_id
1 'polypeptide(L)'
;MVETVEVEPAKKVMVVTIPRGLGSVYKTTRGRWRIRVGSTTREASPEDLARLFQQRGMVHFDIAPVPKVGFGQLDMRRVRYYWEVIRKIKLDEVETKLEDLLLNSQIMTQIDEGKFLTIAGTLIFAKNPEWFLPQAGITAVRFKGNDLSYDTLV
;
A
#
# COMPACT_ATOMS: atom_id res chain seq x y z
N MET A 1 27.47 -10.50 6.91
CA MET A 1 28.92 -10.72 6.76
C MET A 1 29.62 -9.96 7.87
N VAL A 2 30.58 -10.57 8.54
CA VAL A 2 31.39 -9.92 9.58
C VAL A 2 32.84 -10.07 9.18
N GLU A 3 33.56 -8.96 9.12
CA GLU A 3 34.99 -8.92 8.82
C GLU A 3 35.70 -8.02 9.82
N THR A 4 37.00 -8.25 10.02
CA THR A 4 37.84 -7.43 10.92
C THR A 4 38.89 -6.73 10.08
N VAL A 5 38.98 -5.41 10.21
CA VAL A 5 39.91 -4.56 9.48
C VAL A 5 40.84 -3.88 10.47
N GLU A 6 42.15 -3.87 10.18
CA GLU A 6 43.14 -3.12 10.95
C GLU A 6 43.28 -1.72 10.34
N VAL A 7 43.06 -0.69 11.16
CA VAL A 7 43.02 0.71 10.71
C VAL A 7 44.28 1.49 11.08
N GLU A 8 44.94 1.06 12.16
CA GLU A 8 46.24 1.54 12.64
C GLU A 8 46.95 0.37 13.34
N PRO A 9 48.28 0.43 13.58
CA PRO A 9 48.99 -0.62 14.29
C PRO A 9 48.31 -0.94 15.62
N ALA A 10 47.93 -2.21 15.79
CA ALA A 10 47.23 -2.74 16.95
C ALA A 10 45.80 -2.17 17.22
N LYS A 11 45.21 -1.42 16.28
CA LYS A 11 43.79 -1.01 16.34
C LYS A 11 42.96 -1.74 15.29
N LYS A 12 42.07 -2.61 15.76
CA LYS A 12 41.17 -3.41 14.92
C LYS A 12 39.72 -2.94 15.06
N VAL A 13 39.02 -2.87 13.94
CA VAL A 13 37.58 -2.56 13.87
C VAL A 13 36.85 -3.74 13.25
N MET A 14 35.70 -4.09 13.83
CA MET A 14 34.80 -5.10 13.27
C MET A 14 33.76 -4.43 12.38
N VAL A 15 33.73 -4.82 11.11
CA VAL A 15 32.73 -4.37 10.13
C VAL A 15 31.64 -5.42 10.06
N VAL A 16 30.41 -5.02 10.38
CA VAL A 16 29.23 -5.90 10.35
C VAL A 16 28.29 -5.42 9.25
N THR A 17 28.23 -6.19 8.17
CA THR A 17 27.30 -5.93 7.06
C THR A 17 26.05 -6.79 7.23
N ILE A 18 24.95 -6.12 7.53
CA ILE A 18 23.62 -6.72 7.64
C ILE A 18 22.88 -6.48 6.32
N PRO A 19 22.68 -7.50 5.47
CA PRO A 19 21.90 -7.32 4.25
C PRO A 19 20.46 -6.94 4.62
N ARG A 20 19.81 -6.13 3.78
CA ARG A 20 18.36 -5.90 3.90
C ARG A 20 17.66 -7.23 3.63
N GLY A 21 17.23 -7.90 4.70
CA GLY A 21 16.44 -9.13 4.58
C GLY A 21 15.06 -8.83 3.99
N LEU A 22 14.56 -9.75 3.16
CA LEU A 22 13.18 -9.76 2.66
C LEU A 22 12.23 -9.84 3.88
N GLY A 23 11.63 -8.72 4.28
CA GLY A 23 10.63 -8.67 5.36
C GLY A 23 11.17 -8.42 6.78
N SER A 24 12.11 -7.49 6.93
CA SER A 24 12.87 -7.26 8.17
C SER A 24 12.19 -6.37 9.22
N VAL A 25 11.09 -6.84 9.84
CA VAL A 25 10.59 -6.25 11.09
C VAL A 25 11.28 -6.91 12.28
N TYR A 26 12.45 -6.40 12.66
CA TYR A 26 13.24 -6.98 13.75
C TYR A 26 12.79 -6.44 15.11
N LYS A 27 12.58 -7.37 16.05
CA LYS A 27 12.30 -7.08 17.45
C LYS A 27 13.56 -7.32 18.26
N THR A 28 13.92 -6.38 19.12
CA THR A 28 15.04 -6.57 20.04
C THR A 28 14.73 -7.67 21.06
N THR A 29 15.76 -8.21 21.71
CA THR A 29 15.59 -9.23 22.79
C THR A 29 14.74 -8.74 23.95
N ARG A 30 14.66 -7.41 24.16
CA ARG A 30 13.80 -6.76 25.17
C ARG A 30 12.40 -6.42 24.64
N GLY A 31 12.03 -6.95 23.49
CA GLY A 31 10.70 -6.78 22.92
C GLY A 31 10.42 -5.41 22.29
N ARG A 32 11.43 -4.56 22.11
CA ARG A 32 11.27 -3.24 21.47
C ARG A 32 11.54 -3.27 19.98
N TRP A 33 10.76 -2.52 19.21
CA TRP A 33 11.00 -2.29 17.79
C TRP A 33 11.76 -0.99 17.61
N ARG A 34 12.82 -1.02 16.81
CA ARG A 34 13.70 0.12 16.60
C ARG A 34 13.94 0.36 15.13
N ILE A 35 13.95 1.62 14.74
CA ILE A 35 14.31 2.06 13.39
C ILE A 35 15.46 3.05 13.45
N ARG A 36 16.27 3.08 12.38
CA ARG A 36 17.35 4.04 12.22
C ARG A 36 16.83 5.28 11.49
N VAL A 37 17.05 6.46 12.08
CA VAL A 37 16.70 7.76 11.50
C VAL A 37 17.97 8.60 11.48
N GLY A 38 18.56 8.76 10.29
CA GLY A 38 19.86 9.42 10.16
C GLY A 38 20.96 8.69 10.93
N SER A 39 21.59 9.38 11.88
CA SER A 39 22.66 8.85 12.73
C SER A 39 22.15 8.15 14.00
N THR A 40 20.88 8.33 14.38
CA THR A 40 20.33 7.80 15.64
C THR A 40 19.38 6.64 15.42
N THR A 41 19.17 5.86 16.49
CA THR A 41 18.19 4.78 16.52
C THR A 41 17.15 5.13 17.56
N ARG A 42 15.87 5.11 17.16
CA ARG A 42 14.73 5.37 18.07
C ARG A 42 13.75 4.22 18.06
N GLU A 43 12.83 4.26 19.01
CA GLU A 43 11.66 3.39 19.04
C GLU A 43 10.77 3.70 17.82
N ALA A 44 10.28 2.65 17.17
CA ALA A 44 9.37 2.78 16.03
C ALA A 44 8.01 3.28 16.52
N SER A 45 7.45 4.28 15.84
CA SER A 45 6.06 4.68 16.11
C SER A 45 5.08 3.64 15.55
N PRO A 46 3.79 3.69 15.93
CA PRO A 46 2.77 2.85 15.32
C PRO A 46 2.73 2.97 13.78
N GLU A 47 2.95 4.17 13.24
CA GLU A 47 2.97 4.44 11.80
C GLU A 47 4.21 3.83 11.13
N ASP A 48 5.38 3.93 11.77
CA ASP A 48 6.61 3.29 11.31
C ASP A 48 6.41 1.77 11.23
N LEU A 49 5.82 1.18 12.27
CA LEU A 49 5.50 -0.24 12.31
C LEU A 49 4.51 -0.65 11.23
N ALA A 50 3.42 0.10 11.07
CA ALA A 50 2.42 -0.16 10.03
C ALA A 50 3.08 -0.18 8.64
N ARG A 51 3.96 0.79 8.36
CA ARG A 51 4.71 0.84 7.09
C ARG A 51 5.66 -0.34 6.93
N LEU A 52 6.37 -0.73 7.99
CA LEU A 52 7.25 -1.90 7.97
C LEU A 52 6.47 -3.20 7.70
N PHE A 53 5.28 -3.35 8.30
CA PHE A 53 4.40 -4.48 8.03
C PHE A 53 3.80 -4.45 6.61
N GLN A 54 3.45 -3.28 6.11
CA GLN A 54 2.99 -3.09 4.73
C GLN A 54 4.08 -3.47 3.72
N GLN A 55 5.32 -3.02 3.91
CA GLN A 55 6.46 -3.39 3.05
C GLN A 55 6.74 -4.89 3.05
N ARG A 56 6.40 -5.58 4.14
CA ARG A 56 6.48 -7.04 4.23
C ARG A 56 5.31 -7.76 3.57
N GLY A 57 4.28 -7.05 3.12
CA GLY A 57 3.03 -7.65 2.63
C GLY A 57 2.18 -8.25 3.75
N MET A 58 2.44 -7.93 5.02
CA MET A 58 1.57 -8.34 6.14
C MET A 58 0.32 -7.47 6.24
N VAL A 59 0.36 -6.27 5.64
CA VAL A 59 -0.77 -5.36 5.54
C VAL A 59 -1.03 -5.09 4.07
N HIS A 60 -2.12 -5.63 3.56
CA HIS A 60 -2.62 -5.35 2.23
C HIS A 60 -3.56 -4.14 2.29
N PHE A 61 -2.97 -2.95 2.17
CA PHE A 61 -3.70 -1.70 2.32
C PHE A 61 -4.81 -1.55 1.27
N ASP A 62 -4.57 -2.03 0.06
CA ASP A 62 -5.49 -2.03 -1.07
C ASP A 62 -6.79 -2.81 -0.81
N ILE A 63 -6.74 -3.90 -0.05
CA ILE A 63 -7.91 -4.73 0.29
C ILE A 63 -8.59 -4.34 1.61
N ALA A 64 -8.08 -3.30 2.30
CA ALA A 64 -8.68 -2.83 3.54
C ALA A 64 -10.11 -2.32 3.28
N PRO A 65 -11.08 -2.62 4.17
CA PRO A 65 -12.45 -2.12 4.01
C PRO A 65 -12.51 -0.60 4.13
N VAL A 66 -13.35 0.04 3.33
CA VAL A 66 -13.77 1.44 3.53
C VAL A 66 -15.15 1.41 4.21
N PRO A 67 -15.22 1.65 5.54
CA PRO A 67 -16.47 1.48 6.27
C PRO A 67 -17.59 2.35 5.68
N LYS A 68 -18.81 1.79 5.67
CA LYS A 68 -20.04 2.44 5.16
C LYS A 68 -20.09 2.64 3.63
N VAL A 69 -19.09 2.17 2.89
CA VAL A 69 -19.11 2.18 1.42
C VAL A 69 -19.50 0.79 0.94
N GLY A 70 -20.79 0.58 0.71
CA GLY A 70 -21.33 -0.71 0.27
C GLY A 70 -21.56 -0.79 -1.24
N PHE A 71 -22.09 -1.95 -1.68
CA PHE A 71 -22.39 -2.27 -3.08
C PHE A 71 -23.08 -1.13 -3.87
N GLY A 72 -24.02 -0.41 -3.24
CA GLY A 72 -24.78 0.67 -3.89
C GLY A 72 -23.93 1.86 -4.40
N GLN A 73 -22.68 1.99 -3.94
CA GLN A 73 -21.76 3.04 -4.37
C GLN A 73 -20.97 2.70 -5.65
N LEU A 74 -21.05 1.46 -6.14
CA LEU A 74 -20.37 1.02 -7.35
C LEU A 74 -20.96 1.68 -8.60
N ASP A 75 -20.08 2.12 -9.51
CA ASP A 75 -20.43 2.40 -10.90
C ASP A 75 -20.44 1.08 -11.68
N MET A 76 -21.64 0.53 -11.87
CA MET A 76 -21.83 -0.73 -12.58
C MET A 76 -21.36 -0.72 -14.04
N ARG A 77 -21.19 0.46 -14.66
CA ARG A 77 -20.61 0.55 -16.00
C ARG A 77 -19.11 0.25 -15.95
N ARG A 78 -18.40 0.74 -14.92
CA ARG A 78 -16.97 0.45 -14.72
C ARG A 78 -16.74 -1.01 -14.33
N VAL A 79 -17.61 -1.57 -13.48
CA VAL A 79 -17.61 -2.99 -13.16
C VAL A 79 -17.78 -3.81 -14.44
N ARG A 80 -18.84 -3.61 -15.21
CA ARG A 80 -19.01 -4.34 -16.49
C ARG A 80 -17.82 -4.19 -17.42
N TYR A 81 -17.32 -2.97 -17.62
CA TYR A 81 -16.15 -2.73 -18.46
C TYR A 81 -14.91 -3.51 -18.01
N TYR A 82 -14.60 -3.52 -16.71
CA TYR A 82 -13.43 -4.25 -16.22
C TYR A 82 -13.56 -5.76 -16.45
N TRP A 83 -14.70 -6.37 -16.15
CA TRP A 83 -14.85 -7.81 -16.36
C TRP A 83 -14.90 -8.18 -17.84
N GLU A 84 -15.73 -7.50 -18.62
CA GLU A 84 -15.98 -7.89 -20.02
C GLU A 84 -14.84 -7.47 -20.94
N VAL A 85 -14.30 -6.27 -20.75
CA VAL A 85 -13.28 -5.71 -21.65
C VAL A 85 -11.87 -6.04 -21.18
N ILE A 86 -11.57 -5.89 -19.88
CA ILE A 86 -10.21 -6.10 -19.37
C ILE A 86 -9.97 -7.57 -19.03
N ARG A 87 -10.89 -8.22 -18.31
CA ARG A 87 -10.76 -9.63 -17.91
C ARG A 87 -11.26 -10.62 -18.96
N LYS A 88 -11.97 -10.15 -20.00
CA LYS A 88 -12.59 -10.99 -21.05
C LYS A 88 -13.56 -12.04 -20.49
N ILE A 89 -14.26 -11.68 -19.40
CA ILE A 89 -15.28 -12.51 -18.75
C ILE A 89 -16.62 -11.82 -18.91
N LYS A 90 -17.57 -12.48 -19.57
CA LYS A 90 -18.95 -11.98 -19.68
C LYS A 90 -19.67 -12.20 -18.38
N LEU A 91 -20.12 -11.12 -17.73
CA LEU A 91 -20.77 -11.23 -16.42
C LEU A 91 -22.08 -12.00 -16.47
N ASP A 92 -22.82 -11.89 -17.58
CA ASP A 92 -24.10 -12.60 -17.76
C ASP A 92 -23.93 -14.13 -17.93
N GLU A 93 -22.72 -14.59 -18.24
CA GLU A 93 -22.41 -16.03 -18.38
C GLU A 93 -21.81 -16.63 -17.09
N VAL A 94 -21.60 -15.81 -16.05
CA VAL A 94 -21.09 -16.26 -14.76
C VAL A 94 -22.26 -16.70 -13.88
N GLU A 95 -22.27 -17.97 -13.47
CA GLU A 95 -23.30 -18.51 -12.58
C GLU A 95 -23.24 -17.93 -11.16
N THR A 96 -22.07 -17.46 -10.74
CA THR A 96 -21.85 -16.85 -9.42
C THR A 96 -22.54 -15.49 -9.34
N LYS A 97 -23.18 -15.20 -8.20
CA LYS A 97 -23.76 -13.89 -7.94
C LYS A 97 -22.68 -12.81 -8.03
N LEU A 98 -23.01 -11.69 -8.66
CA LEU A 98 -22.07 -10.58 -8.84
C LEU A 98 -21.40 -10.18 -7.51
N GLU A 99 -22.15 -10.09 -6.41
CA GLU A 99 -21.60 -9.72 -5.11
C GLU A 99 -20.50 -10.69 -4.62
N ASP A 100 -20.68 -11.99 -4.83
CA ASP A 100 -19.68 -13.00 -4.49
C ASP A 100 -18.45 -12.89 -5.39
N LEU A 101 -18.65 -12.55 -6.68
CA LEU A 101 -17.57 -12.25 -7.61
C LEU A 101 -16.76 -11.02 -7.18
N LEU A 102 -17.43 -9.99 -6.65
CA LEU A 102 -16.78 -8.78 -6.12
C LEU A 102 -15.97 -9.07 -4.86
N LEU A 103 -16.45 -9.97 -3.99
CA LEU A 103 -15.71 -10.43 -2.81
C LEU A 103 -14.49 -11.28 -3.20
N ASN A 104 -14.67 -12.24 -4.10
CA ASN A 104 -13.60 -13.12 -4.57
C ASN A 104 -12.49 -12.36 -5.31
N SER A 105 -12.84 -11.25 -5.95
CA SER A 105 -11.89 -10.35 -6.62
C SER A 105 -11.32 -9.25 -5.72
N GLN A 106 -11.65 -9.25 -4.42
CA GLN A 106 -11.20 -8.27 -3.43
C GLN A 106 -11.55 -6.82 -3.76
N ILE A 107 -12.56 -6.61 -4.60
CA ILE A 107 -13.16 -5.29 -4.85
C ILE A 107 -14.11 -4.94 -3.72
N MET A 108 -14.74 -5.96 -3.14
CA MET A 108 -15.40 -5.89 -1.85
C MET A 108 -14.70 -6.82 -0.86
N THR A 109 -14.90 -6.56 0.42
CA THR A 109 -14.46 -7.42 1.52
C THR A 109 -15.59 -7.55 2.54
N GLN A 110 -15.53 -8.61 3.36
CA GLN A 110 -16.48 -8.87 4.42
C GLN A 110 -15.77 -8.81 5.77
N ILE A 111 -16.32 -8.01 6.67
CA ILE A 111 -15.93 -7.91 8.09
C ILE A 111 -17.18 -8.13 8.96
N ASP A 112 -17.01 -8.18 10.28
CA ASP A 112 -18.10 -8.44 11.23
C ASP A 112 -19.26 -7.44 11.08
N GLU A 113 -18.94 -6.18 10.75
CA GLU A 113 -19.91 -5.10 10.55
C GLU A 113 -20.63 -5.15 9.19
N GLY A 114 -20.23 -6.04 8.28
CA GLY A 114 -20.87 -6.25 6.98
C GLY A 114 -19.90 -6.27 5.80
N LYS A 115 -20.46 -6.07 4.60
CA LYS A 115 -19.71 -6.07 3.34
C LYS A 115 -19.49 -4.65 2.84
N PHE A 116 -18.23 -4.33 2.57
CA PHE A 116 -17.80 -3.00 2.15
C PHE A 116 -16.88 -3.10 0.94
N LEU A 117 -16.79 -2.02 0.17
CA LEU A 117 -15.75 -1.88 -0.85
C LEU A 117 -14.39 -1.81 -0.16
N THR A 118 -13.38 -2.37 -0.81
CA THR A 118 -12.00 -2.18 -0.40
C THR A 118 -11.49 -0.80 -0.81
N ILE A 119 -10.30 -0.38 -0.36
CA ILE A 119 -9.67 0.86 -0.81
C ILE A 119 -9.50 0.85 -2.33
N ALA A 120 -8.93 -0.22 -2.90
CA ALA A 120 -8.79 -0.37 -4.35
C ALA A 120 -10.15 -0.44 -5.06
N GLY A 121 -11.10 -1.19 -4.49
CA GLY A 121 -12.48 -1.26 -4.98
C GLY A 121 -13.14 0.12 -5.08
N THR A 122 -12.96 0.93 -4.04
CA THR A 122 -13.50 2.29 -3.96
C THR A 122 -12.86 3.18 -5.01
N LEU A 123 -11.53 3.27 -5.06
CA LEU A 123 -10.81 4.15 -5.98
C LEU A 123 -11.13 3.89 -7.45
N ILE A 124 -11.26 2.61 -7.83
CA ILE A 124 -11.45 2.21 -9.23
C ILE A 124 -12.93 2.20 -9.60
N PHE A 125 -13.79 1.64 -8.75
CA PHE A 125 -15.16 1.28 -9.11
C PHE A 125 -16.25 2.12 -8.45
N ALA A 126 -15.97 2.95 -7.44
CA ALA A 126 -17.00 3.82 -6.88
C ALA A 126 -17.35 4.97 -7.86
N LYS A 127 -18.59 5.48 -7.76
CA LYS A 127 -19.06 6.62 -8.57
C LYS A 127 -18.30 7.92 -8.24
N ASN A 128 -18.15 8.22 -6.95
CA ASN A 128 -17.47 9.42 -6.42
C ASN A 128 -16.47 9.00 -5.33
N PRO A 129 -15.32 8.38 -5.69
CA PRO A 129 -14.35 7.87 -4.72
C PRO A 129 -13.82 8.95 -3.76
N GLU A 130 -13.74 10.21 -4.20
CA GLU A 130 -13.26 11.36 -3.44
C GLU A 130 -14.11 11.67 -2.20
N TRP A 131 -15.39 11.27 -2.17
CA TRP A 131 -16.24 11.43 -1.00
C TRP A 131 -15.88 10.46 0.13
N PHE A 132 -15.30 9.32 -0.23
CA PHE A 132 -14.96 8.24 0.71
C PHE A 132 -13.49 8.23 1.07
N LEU A 133 -12.62 8.68 0.15
CA LEU A 133 -11.18 8.72 0.29
C LEU A 133 -10.64 10.09 -0.12
N PRO A 134 -10.99 11.18 0.60
CA PRO A 134 -10.58 12.54 0.25
C PRO A 134 -9.05 12.74 0.26
N GLN A 135 -8.33 11.91 1.03
CA GLN A 135 -6.87 11.88 1.06
C GLN A 135 -6.22 11.23 -0.18
N ALA A 136 -7.01 10.56 -1.03
CA ALA A 136 -6.50 9.90 -2.22
C ALA A 136 -6.56 10.85 -3.43
N GLY A 137 -5.41 11.30 -3.90
CA GLY A 137 -5.31 12.18 -5.06
C GLY A 137 -3.90 12.20 -5.66
N ILE A 138 -3.82 12.57 -6.93
CA ILE A 138 -2.58 12.80 -7.65
C ILE A 138 -2.63 14.23 -8.18
N THR A 139 -1.63 15.05 -7.83
CA THR A 139 -1.46 16.38 -8.42
C THR A 139 -0.38 16.29 -9.49
N ALA A 140 -0.70 16.73 -10.71
CA ALA A 140 0.24 16.80 -11.81
C ALA A 140 0.37 18.25 -12.28
N VAL A 141 1.60 18.71 -12.48
CA VAL A 141 1.92 20.07 -12.94
C VAL A 141 2.86 19.95 -14.14
N ARG A 142 2.65 20.79 -15.16
CA ARG A 142 3.48 20.84 -16.37
C ARG A 142 4.29 22.15 -16.39
N PHE A 143 5.60 22.02 -16.58
CA PHE A 143 6.52 23.16 -16.71
C PHE A 143 7.03 23.30 -18.15
N LYS A 144 7.47 24.52 -18.51
CA LYS A 144 8.08 24.80 -19.82
C LYS A 144 9.58 24.49 -19.77
N GLY A 145 9.94 23.24 -20.07
CA GLY A 145 11.34 22.78 -20.07
C GLY A 145 11.69 21.90 -18.87
N ASN A 146 12.97 21.56 -18.72
CA ASN A 146 13.47 20.67 -17.67
C ASN A 146 14.06 21.41 -16.46
N ASP A 147 14.21 22.73 -16.56
CA ASP A 147 14.64 23.56 -15.43
C ASP A 147 13.44 23.83 -14.53
N LEU A 148 13.66 23.79 -13.20
CA LEU A 148 12.74 24.28 -12.17
C LEU A 148 12.61 25.82 -12.26
N SER A 149 12.18 26.31 -13.42
CA SER A 149 11.72 27.68 -13.59
C SER A 149 10.29 27.74 -13.09
N TYR A 150 9.99 28.70 -12.22
CA TYR A 150 8.67 28.88 -11.60
C TYR A 150 7.59 29.36 -12.60
N ASP A 151 7.90 29.42 -13.89
CA ASP A 151 6.96 29.72 -14.96
C ASP A 151 6.11 28.48 -15.27
N THR A 152 5.05 28.32 -14.48
CA THR A 152 3.99 27.34 -14.74
C THR A 152 3.22 27.75 -15.99
N LEU A 153 3.11 26.87 -16.98
CA LEU A 153 2.15 27.06 -18.07
C LEU A 153 0.80 26.55 -17.59
N VAL A 154 -0.17 27.45 -17.49
CA VAL A 154 -1.60 27.10 -17.26
C VAL A 154 -2.17 26.48 -18.52
#